data_AF-A0A8J6IN71-F1
#
_entry.id   AF-A0A8J6IN71-F1
#
_cell.length_a   1.000
_cell.length_b   1.000
_cell.length_c   1.000
_cell.angle_alpha   90.00
_cell.angle_beta   90.00
_cell.angle_gamma   90.00
#
_symmetry.space_group_name_H-M   'P 1'
#
loop_
_entity.id
_entity.type
_entity.pdbx_description
1 polymer ?
#
loop_
_entity_poly.entity_id
_entity_poly.type
_entity_poly.pdbx_seq_one_letter_code
_entity_poly.pdbx_strand_id
1 'polypeptide(L)'
;MDRERFFKELRKLLGQLSPQEREQIFQYYAEIIDDKIEGGMSEAQAVAQLGTPHQVAVKILEENGAAPNSSTGSGTGSKVLITVALVLGSPLWLSLGIAALALLLSAFIVVLALLLTAGVMGLCGVLMLVPSVLLAFREPAAGLFQVGCCLFVSGLAIPFGLGSYKLWGALCRLIDTLIKRLRGKSAERRTAQ
;
A
#
# COMPACT_ATOMS: atom_id res chain seq x y z
N MET A 1 -17.74 0.21 -46.96
CA MET A 1 -18.51 1.09 -46.05
C MET A 1 -18.34 2.49 -46.58
N ASP A 2 -19.44 3.21 -46.78
CA ASP A 2 -19.41 4.61 -47.24
C ASP A 2 -19.23 5.58 -46.06
N ARG A 3 -18.69 6.76 -46.32
CA ARG A 3 -18.37 7.80 -45.32
C ARG A 3 -19.57 8.13 -44.43
N GLU A 4 -20.74 8.26 -45.02
CA GLU A 4 -21.98 8.58 -44.29
C GLU A 4 -22.33 7.51 -43.25
N ARG A 5 -22.16 6.22 -43.60
CA ARG A 5 -22.45 5.12 -42.67
C ARG A 5 -21.45 5.07 -41.52
N PHE A 6 -20.18 5.31 -41.82
CA PHE A 6 -19.12 5.40 -40.82
C PHE A 6 -19.40 6.50 -39.79
N PHE A 7 -19.67 7.73 -40.26
CA PHE A 7 -19.95 8.84 -39.35
C PHE A 7 -21.28 8.67 -38.60
N LYS A 8 -22.29 8.05 -39.20
CA LYS A 8 -23.56 7.73 -38.53
C LYS A 8 -23.37 6.77 -37.36
N GLU A 9 -22.53 5.74 -37.51
CA GLU A 9 -22.18 4.83 -36.43
C GLU A 9 -21.28 5.47 -35.38
N LEU A 10 -20.25 6.21 -35.82
CA LEU A 10 -19.35 6.95 -34.94
C LEU A 10 -20.11 7.98 -34.08
N ARG A 11 -21.13 8.65 -34.63
CA ARG A 11 -22.02 9.57 -33.91
C ARG A 11 -22.82 8.90 -32.80
N LYS A 12 -23.28 7.66 -33.02
CA LYS A 12 -23.98 6.89 -31.98
C LYS A 12 -23.05 6.51 -30.85
N LEU A 13 -21.80 6.14 -31.17
CA LEU A 13 -20.80 5.72 -30.20
C LEU A 13 -20.25 6.89 -29.38
N LEU A 14 -20.06 8.07 -30.00
CA LEU A 14 -19.60 9.30 -29.35
C LEU A 14 -20.73 10.14 -28.73
N GLY A 15 -21.85 9.49 -28.34
CA GLY A 15 -23.00 10.15 -27.72
C GLY A 15 -22.68 10.86 -26.40
N GLN A 16 -21.59 10.48 -25.74
CA GLN A 16 -21.18 10.97 -24.42
C GLN A 16 -20.33 12.24 -24.45
N LEU A 17 -19.76 12.59 -25.59
CA LEU A 17 -18.99 13.83 -25.75
C LEU A 17 -19.92 15.02 -25.95
N SER A 18 -19.43 16.21 -25.59
CA SER A 18 -20.13 17.46 -25.84
C SER A 18 -20.35 17.65 -27.36
N PRO A 19 -21.41 18.38 -27.76
CA PRO A 19 -21.68 18.63 -29.17
C PRO A 19 -20.52 19.33 -29.88
N GLN A 20 -19.73 20.14 -29.17
CA GLN A 20 -18.59 20.86 -29.72
C GLN A 20 -17.39 19.95 -29.99
N GLU A 21 -17.02 19.07 -29.06
CA GLU A 21 -15.93 18.10 -29.24
C GLU A 21 -16.26 17.10 -30.36
N ARG A 22 -17.53 16.66 -30.41
CA ARG A 22 -18.00 15.73 -31.43
C ARG A 22 -17.85 16.32 -32.84
N GLU A 23 -18.14 17.60 -33.00
CA GLU A 23 -17.99 18.28 -34.29
C GLU A 23 -16.52 18.40 -34.69
N GLN A 24 -15.64 18.74 -33.75
CA GLN A 24 -14.19 18.79 -34.01
C GLN A 24 -13.62 17.44 -34.46
N ILE A 25 -14.05 16.36 -33.80
CA ILE A 25 -13.67 15.00 -34.19
C ILE A 25 -14.15 14.68 -35.60
N PHE A 26 -15.40 15.01 -35.94
CA PHE A 26 -15.91 14.77 -37.28
C PHE A 26 -15.17 15.56 -38.34
N GLN A 27 -14.81 16.81 -38.06
CA GLN A 27 -14.01 17.64 -38.97
C GLN A 27 -12.61 17.05 -39.17
N TYR A 28 -11.94 16.62 -38.11
CA TYR A 28 -10.63 16.00 -38.18
C TYR A 28 -10.62 14.71 -39.03
N TYR A 29 -11.57 13.81 -38.78
CA TYR A 29 -11.67 12.58 -39.58
C TYR A 29 -12.18 12.83 -41.00
N ALA A 30 -12.98 13.87 -41.21
CA ALA A 30 -13.37 14.31 -42.55
C ALA A 30 -12.16 14.75 -43.36
N GLU A 31 -11.30 15.59 -42.79
CA GLU A 31 -10.05 16.07 -43.40
C GLU A 31 -9.12 14.89 -43.77
N ILE A 32 -8.95 13.90 -42.89
CA ILE A 32 -8.14 12.70 -43.19
C ILE A 32 -8.74 11.87 -44.34
N ILE A 33 -10.06 11.78 -44.43
CA ILE A 33 -10.71 11.05 -45.54
C ILE A 33 -10.51 11.83 -46.83
N ASP A 34 -10.67 13.15 -46.78
CA ASP A 34 -10.53 14.05 -47.93
C ASP A 34 -9.09 14.05 -48.46
N ASP A 35 -8.07 14.13 -47.60
CA ASP A 35 -6.64 13.99 -47.96
C ASP A 35 -6.35 12.67 -48.71
N LYS A 36 -6.98 11.57 -48.27
CA LYS A 36 -6.80 10.26 -48.91
C LYS A 36 -7.50 10.17 -50.26
N ILE A 37 -8.63 10.86 -50.41
CA ILE A 37 -9.35 10.95 -51.69
C ILE A 37 -8.55 11.79 -52.68
N GLU A 38 -7.98 12.92 -52.24
CA GLU A 38 -7.05 13.73 -53.03
C GLU A 38 -5.79 12.96 -53.44
N GLY A 39 -5.33 12.05 -52.57
CA GLY A 39 -4.27 11.07 -52.87
C GLY A 39 -4.65 9.97 -53.89
N GLY A 40 -5.84 10.04 -54.49
CA GLY A 40 -6.30 9.12 -55.53
C GLY A 40 -7.00 7.86 -55.03
N MET A 41 -7.35 7.78 -53.74
CA MET A 41 -8.11 6.65 -53.20
C MET A 41 -9.62 6.86 -53.36
N SER A 42 -10.35 5.76 -53.56
CA SER A 42 -11.82 5.81 -53.46
C SER A 42 -12.25 6.00 -52.00
N GLU A 43 -13.39 6.67 -51.80
CA GLU A 43 -13.96 6.92 -50.46
C GLU A 43 -14.06 5.64 -49.61
N ALA A 44 -14.52 4.53 -50.22
CA ALA A 44 -14.63 3.25 -49.55
C ALA A 44 -13.28 2.69 -49.06
N GLN A 45 -12.19 2.96 -49.78
CA GLN A 45 -10.83 2.55 -49.38
C GLN A 45 -10.25 3.48 -48.31
N ALA A 46 -10.48 4.79 -48.41
CA ALA A 46 -10.04 5.76 -47.41
C ALA A 46 -10.65 5.46 -46.03
N VAL A 47 -11.95 5.15 -46.02
CA VAL A 47 -12.71 4.76 -44.83
C VAL A 47 -12.28 3.39 -44.29
N ALA A 48 -11.96 2.42 -45.15
CA ALA A 48 -11.47 1.10 -44.71
C ALA A 48 -10.11 1.18 -43.98
N GLN A 49 -9.24 2.13 -44.36
CA GLN A 49 -7.95 2.32 -43.70
C GLN A 49 -8.04 2.96 -42.31
N LEU A 50 -9.13 3.69 -42.02
CA LEU A 50 -9.37 4.24 -40.69
C LEU A 50 -9.76 3.15 -39.67
N GLY A 51 -10.19 1.99 -40.16
CA GLY A 51 -10.65 0.87 -39.35
C GLY A 51 -12.15 0.91 -39.08
N THR A 52 -12.59 0.17 -38.07
CA THR A 52 -14.03 0.12 -37.71
C THR A 52 -14.44 1.36 -36.90
N PRO A 53 -15.67 1.89 -37.06
CA PRO A 53 -16.14 3.03 -36.29
C PRO A 53 -16.11 2.77 -34.78
N HIS A 54 -16.22 1.51 -34.35
CA HIS A 54 -16.03 1.11 -32.96
C HIS A 54 -14.59 1.31 -32.46
N GLN A 55 -13.58 0.88 -33.23
CA GLN A 55 -12.17 1.06 -32.85
C GLN A 55 -11.79 2.54 -32.75
N VAL A 56 -12.28 3.34 -33.70
CA VAL A 56 -12.05 4.79 -33.71
C VAL A 56 -12.74 5.45 -32.53
N ALA A 57 -13.98 5.09 -32.22
CA ALA A 57 -14.68 5.59 -31.03
C ALA A 57 -13.93 5.27 -29.73
N VAL A 58 -13.45 4.04 -29.57
CA VAL A 58 -12.69 3.63 -28.37
C VAL A 58 -11.44 4.47 -28.20
N LYS A 59 -10.65 4.69 -29.25
CA LYS A 59 -9.45 5.53 -29.17
C LYS A 59 -9.76 6.96 -28.76
N ILE A 60 -10.77 7.57 -29.38
CA ILE A 60 -11.19 8.96 -29.10
C ILE A 60 -11.70 9.10 -27.65
N LEU A 61 -12.43 8.09 -27.19
CA LEU A 61 -12.97 8.01 -25.84
C LEU A 61 -11.86 7.81 -24.80
N GLU A 62 -10.84 7.01 -25.11
CA GLU A 62 -9.65 6.85 -24.27
C GLU A 62 -8.81 8.13 -24.19
N GLU A 63 -8.58 8.81 -25.32
CA GLU A 63 -7.84 10.07 -25.39
C GLU A 63 -8.55 11.22 -24.67
N ASN A 64 -9.89 11.28 -24.74
CA ASN A 64 -10.70 12.28 -24.04
C ASN A 64 -11.11 11.85 -22.62
N GLY A 65 -10.60 10.72 -22.10
CA GLY A 65 -10.89 10.23 -20.75
C GLY A 65 -12.34 9.80 -20.49
N ALA A 66 -13.16 9.68 -21.55
CA ALA A 66 -14.53 9.23 -21.51
C ALA A 66 -14.60 7.73 -21.78
N ALA A 67 -14.15 6.90 -20.84
CA ALA A 67 -14.15 5.44 -20.99
C ALA A 67 -15.53 4.90 -21.45
N PRO A 68 -15.59 3.98 -22.42
CA PRO A 68 -16.85 3.41 -22.89
C PRO A 68 -17.45 2.56 -21.76
N ASN A 69 -18.55 3.04 -21.19
CA ASN A 69 -19.59 2.27 -20.50
C ASN A 69 -19.07 1.20 -19.53
N SER A 70 -18.52 1.63 -18.39
CA SER A 70 -18.76 0.90 -17.14
C SER A 70 -19.74 1.72 -16.30
N SER A 71 -21.03 1.47 -16.52
CA SER A 71 -22.09 2.01 -15.70
C SER A 71 -22.08 1.34 -14.32
N THR A 72 -21.32 1.85 -13.35
CA THR A 72 -21.70 1.75 -11.93
C THR A 72 -21.03 2.84 -11.09
N GLY A 73 -21.86 3.76 -10.57
CA GLY A 73 -21.66 4.35 -9.25
C GLY A 73 -20.68 5.52 -9.13
N SER A 74 -21.24 6.71 -8.93
CA SER A 74 -20.68 7.86 -8.19
C SER A 74 -19.31 7.63 -7.52
N GLY A 75 -18.26 8.29 -8.02
CA GLY A 75 -16.95 8.32 -7.35
C GLY A 75 -15.72 8.57 -8.22
N THR A 76 -15.86 8.82 -9.53
CA THR A 76 -14.72 8.90 -10.48
C THR A 76 -13.68 9.97 -10.13
N GLY A 77 -14.10 11.14 -9.64
CA GLY A 77 -13.14 12.15 -9.15
C GLY A 77 -12.28 11.64 -8.00
N SER A 78 -12.86 10.84 -7.09
CA SER A 78 -12.13 10.22 -5.99
C SER A 78 -11.27 9.05 -6.47
N LYS A 79 -11.72 8.23 -7.43
CA LYS A 79 -10.92 7.12 -7.99
C LYS A 79 -9.73 7.61 -8.83
N VAL A 80 -9.89 8.68 -9.59
CA VAL A 80 -8.77 9.30 -10.35
C VAL A 80 -7.82 10.01 -9.39
N LEU A 81 -8.32 10.76 -8.41
CA LEU A 81 -7.47 11.35 -7.36
C LEU A 81 -6.74 10.27 -6.55
N ILE A 82 -7.41 9.17 -6.20
CA ILE A 82 -6.78 8.04 -5.51
C ILE A 82 -5.75 7.38 -6.42
N THR A 83 -6.02 7.18 -7.71
CA THR A 83 -5.06 6.56 -8.64
C THR A 83 -3.84 7.45 -8.86
N VAL A 84 -4.04 8.75 -9.08
CA VAL A 84 -2.96 9.74 -9.19
C VAL A 84 -2.20 9.86 -7.86
N ALA A 85 -2.88 9.87 -6.72
CA ALA A 85 -2.25 9.86 -5.40
C ALA A 85 -1.56 8.53 -5.07
N LEU A 86 -1.94 7.42 -5.69
CA LEU A 86 -1.32 6.11 -5.50
C LEU A 86 -0.14 5.91 -6.47
N VAL A 87 -0.13 6.58 -7.62
CA VAL A 87 1.00 6.64 -8.55
C VAL A 87 2.07 7.64 -8.06
N LEU A 88 1.68 8.85 -7.65
CA LEU A 88 2.59 9.81 -7.00
C LEU A 88 2.96 9.38 -5.58
N GLY A 89 2.04 8.68 -4.90
CA GLY A 89 2.28 8.12 -3.59
C GLY A 89 2.95 6.75 -3.64
N SER A 90 3.08 6.07 -4.78
CA SER A 90 3.72 4.73 -4.86
C SER A 90 5.12 4.73 -4.24
N PRO A 91 5.98 5.73 -4.51
CA PRO A 91 7.25 5.89 -3.81
C PRO A 91 7.08 6.15 -2.30
N LEU A 92 6.02 6.88 -1.91
CA LEU A 92 5.72 7.23 -0.52
C LEU A 92 5.16 6.05 0.29
N TRP A 93 4.28 5.23 -0.29
CA TRP A 93 3.74 4.02 0.34
C TRP A 93 4.82 2.96 0.47
N LEU A 94 5.71 2.84 -0.53
CA LEU A 94 6.87 1.97 -0.45
C LEU A 94 7.82 2.39 0.68
N SER A 95 8.22 3.66 0.72
CA SER A 95 9.10 4.19 1.78
C SER A 95 8.44 4.15 3.16
N LEU A 96 7.15 4.44 3.28
CA LEU A 96 6.40 4.32 4.52
C LEU A 96 6.27 2.86 4.98
N GLY A 97 6.11 1.92 4.04
CA GLY A 97 6.11 0.48 4.33
C GLY A 97 7.45 0.00 4.87
N ILE A 98 8.55 0.43 4.25
CA ILE A 98 9.91 0.13 4.71
C ILE A 98 10.16 0.74 6.09
N ALA A 99 9.75 1.99 6.31
CA ALA A 99 9.88 2.66 7.61
C ALA A 99 9.06 1.95 8.70
N ALA A 100 7.83 1.54 8.40
CA ALA A 100 6.99 0.77 9.31
C ALA A 100 7.61 -0.60 9.65
N LEU A 101 8.19 -1.29 8.67
CA LEU A 101 8.91 -2.55 8.88
C LEU A 101 10.15 -2.34 9.75
N ALA A 102 10.93 -1.29 9.49
CA ALA A 102 12.09 -0.93 10.30
C ALA A 102 11.71 -0.62 11.76
N LEU A 103 10.59 0.09 11.97
CA LEU A 103 10.05 0.35 13.31
C LEU A 103 9.62 -0.93 14.03
N LEU A 104 8.95 -1.84 13.32
CA LEU A 104 8.56 -3.14 13.89
C LEU A 104 9.78 -3.97 14.27
N LEU A 105 10.78 -4.04 13.39
CA LEU A 105 12.02 -4.75 13.63
C LEU A 105 12.79 -4.13 14.82
N SER A 106 12.88 -2.81 14.86
CA SER A 106 13.49 -2.07 15.98
C SER A 106 12.78 -2.40 17.31
N ALA A 107 11.45 -2.32 17.34
CA ALA A 107 10.67 -2.66 18.53
C ALA A 107 10.89 -4.12 18.96
N PHE A 108 10.96 -5.04 18.01
CA PHE A 108 11.26 -6.45 18.27
C PHE A 108 12.63 -6.66 18.91
N ILE A 109 13.67 -6.02 18.36
CA ILE A 109 15.04 -6.09 18.88
C ILE A 109 15.11 -5.49 20.28
N VAL A 110 14.44 -4.36 20.54
CA VAL A 110 14.40 -3.73 21.87
C VAL A 110 13.78 -4.67 22.90
N VAL A 111 12.66 -5.32 22.58
CA VAL A 111 12.03 -6.27 23.51
C VAL A 111 12.92 -7.50 23.76
N LEU A 112 13.57 -8.02 22.73
CA LEU A 112 14.55 -9.10 22.89
C LEU A 112 15.74 -8.68 23.76
N ALA A 113 16.29 -7.48 23.54
CA ALA A 113 17.38 -6.94 24.33
C ALA A 113 16.97 -6.83 25.80
N LEU A 114 15.77 -6.29 26.09
CA LEU A 114 15.25 -6.20 27.45
C LEU A 114 15.06 -7.58 28.11
N LEU A 115 14.59 -8.58 27.36
CA LEU A 115 14.47 -9.97 27.83
C LEU A 115 15.84 -10.56 28.17
N LEU A 116 16.83 -10.37 27.30
CA LEU A 116 18.19 -10.84 27.53
C LEU A 116 18.84 -10.12 28.73
N THR A 117 18.71 -8.80 28.83
CA THR A 117 19.23 -8.04 29.97
C THR A 117 18.61 -8.50 31.28
N ALA A 118 17.28 -8.70 31.32
CA ALA A 118 16.61 -9.24 32.50
C ALA A 118 17.13 -10.64 32.86
N GLY A 119 17.29 -11.52 31.86
CA GLY A 119 17.84 -12.87 32.06
C GLY A 119 19.27 -12.84 32.61
N VAL A 120 20.15 -12.01 32.05
CA VAL A 120 21.55 -11.86 32.49
C VAL A 120 21.62 -11.25 33.88
N MET A 121 20.82 -10.23 34.20
CA MET A 121 20.76 -9.65 35.54
C MET A 121 20.32 -10.68 36.58
N GLY A 122 19.29 -11.47 36.27
CA GLY A 122 18.83 -12.56 37.13
C GLY A 122 19.91 -13.61 37.36
N LEU A 123 20.52 -14.10 36.27
CA LEU A 123 21.56 -15.13 36.34
C LEU A 123 22.80 -14.63 37.10
N CYS A 124 23.29 -13.43 36.79
CA CYS A 124 24.47 -12.85 37.43
C CYS A 124 24.22 -12.60 38.93
N GLY A 125 23.03 -12.11 39.29
CA GLY A 125 22.63 -11.95 40.68
C GLY A 125 22.66 -13.28 41.45
N VAL A 126 22.16 -14.37 40.86
CA VAL A 126 22.16 -15.69 41.50
C VAL A 126 23.58 -16.28 41.60
N LEU A 127 24.37 -16.20 40.53
CA LEU A 127 25.73 -16.73 40.52
C LEU A 127 26.64 -16.01 41.53
N MET A 128 26.44 -14.71 41.72
CA MET A 128 27.20 -13.89 42.66
C MET A 128 26.77 -14.10 44.13
N LEU A 129 25.66 -14.79 44.43
CA LEU A 129 25.25 -15.03 45.82
C LEU A 129 26.26 -15.90 46.59
N VAL A 130 26.77 -16.97 45.96
CA VAL A 130 27.72 -17.90 46.61
C VAL A 130 29.01 -17.21 47.06
N PRO A 131 29.76 -16.48 46.20
CA PRO A 131 30.95 -15.76 46.64
C PRO A 131 30.62 -14.65 47.64
N SER A 132 29.44 -14.03 47.54
CA SER A 132 29.01 -12.99 48.48
C SER A 132 28.77 -13.54 49.90
N VAL A 133 28.19 -14.74 50.00
CA VAL A 133 28.01 -15.43 51.29
C VAL A 133 29.36 -15.85 51.87
N LEU A 134 30.29 -16.33 51.05
CA LEU A 134 31.65 -16.66 51.51
C LEU A 134 32.43 -15.43 51.99
N LEU A 135 32.26 -14.29 51.31
CA LEU A 135 32.84 -13.00 51.73
C LEU A 135 32.27 -12.54 53.07
N ALA A 136 30.98 -12.77 53.35
CA ALA A 136 30.36 -12.42 54.62
C ALA A 136 30.98 -13.13 55.84
N PHE A 137 31.55 -14.33 55.65
CA PHE A 137 32.29 -15.01 56.71
C PHE A 137 33.68 -14.42 56.98
N ARG A 138 34.27 -13.71 56.02
CA ARG A 138 35.57 -13.04 56.18
C ARG A 138 35.43 -11.57 56.59
N GLU A 139 34.57 -10.85 55.89
CA GLU A 139 34.26 -9.44 56.10
C GLU A 139 32.74 -9.28 56.14
N PRO A 140 32.12 -9.32 57.33
CA PRO A 140 30.66 -9.41 57.45
C PRO A 140 29.95 -8.18 56.89
N ALA A 141 30.52 -6.98 57.04
CA ALA A 141 29.94 -5.75 56.52
C ALA A 141 29.89 -5.73 54.97
N ALA A 142 31.00 -6.06 54.32
CA ALA A 142 31.10 -6.09 52.86
C ALA A 142 30.25 -7.22 52.26
N GLY A 143 30.28 -8.41 52.87
CA GLY A 143 29.49 -9.55 52.41
C GLY A 143 27.98 -9.35 52.53
N LEU A 144 27.47 -8.81 53.64
CA LEU A 144 26.03 -8.52 53.77
C LEU A 144 25.56 -7.49 52.75
N PHE A 145 26.36 -6.43 52.53
CA PHE A 145 26.05 -5.42 51.52
C PHE A 145 25.98 -6.02 50.12
N GLN A 146 26.96 -6.86 49.76
CA GLN A 146 27.02 -7.50 48.45
C GLN A 146 25.89 -8.52 48.23
N VAL A 147 25.50 -9.28 49.27
CA VAL A 147 24.33 -10.17 49.22
C VAL A 147 23.05 -9.36 48.98
N GLY A 148 22.89 -8.22 49.65
CA GLY A 148 21.77 -7.29 49.45
C GLY A 148 21.68 -6.79 48.00
N CYS A 149 22.82 -6.39 47.41
CA CYS A 149 22.88 -5.99 46.00
C CYS A 149 22.49 -7.12 45.05
N CYS A 150 22.94 -8.36 45.29
CA CYS A 150 22.59 -9.51 44.46
C CYS A 150 21.09 -9.82 44.52
N LEU A 151 20.50 -9.76 45.71
CA LEU A 151 19.06 -9.98 45.91
C LEU A 151 18.23 -8.88 45.23
N PHE A 152 18.70 -7.64 45.30
CA PHE A 152 18.04 -6.49 44.67
C PHE A 152 18.08 -6.58 43.14
N VAL A 153 19.25 -6.89 42.56
CA VAL A 153 19.43 -7.04 41.10
C VAL A 153 18.62 -8.22 40.55
N SER A 154 18.65 -9.37 41.24
CA SER A 154 17.83 -10.52 40.84
C SER A 154 16.34 -10.28 41.06
N GLY A 155 15.96 -9.54 42.10
CA GLY A 155 14.58 -9.11 42.36
C GLY A 155 14.02 -8.18 41.28
N LEU A 156 14.83 -7.26 40.75
CA LEU A 156 14.44 -6.36 39.65
C LEU A 156 14.35 -7.05 38.29
N ALA A 157 15.07 -8.15 38.09
CA ALA A 157 15.00 -8.92 36.84
C ALA A 157 13.60 -9.52 36.60
N ILE A 158 12.87 -9.88 37.66
CA ILE A 158 11.54 -10.51 37.58
C ILE A 158 10.49 -9.54 37.00
N PRO A 159 10.23 -8.34 37.56
CA PRO A 159 9.26 -7.41 36.99
C PRO A 159 9.68 -6.89 35.61
N PHE A 160 10.99 -6.76 35.33
CA PHE A 160 11.48 -6.39 33.99
C PHE A 160 11.21 -7.49 32.96
N GLY A 161 11.50 -8.75 33.28
CA GLY A 161 11.17 -9.89 32.42
C GLY A 161 9.66 -10.03 32.23
N LEU A 162 8.89 -9.83 33.31
CA LEU A 162 7.42 -9.84 33.27
C LEU A 162 6.84 -8.70 32.40
N GLY A 163 7.41 -7.50 32.51
CA GLY A 163 7.04 -6.35 31.68
C GLY A 163 7.32 -6.60 30.21
N SER A 164 8.50 -7.13 29.89
CA SER A 164 8.92 -7.40 28.52
C SER A 164 8.09 -8.49 27.84
N TYR A 165 7.69 -9.58 28.51
CA TYR A 165 6.78 -10.55 27.87
C TYR A 165 5.39 -9.96 27.62
N LYS A 166 4.88 -9.08 28.50
CA LYS A 166 3.58 -8.43 28.28
C LYS A 166 3.65 -7.49 27.08
N LEU A 167 4.73 -6.72 26.95
CA LEU A 167 5.01 -5.86 25.79
C LEU A 167 5.11 -6.69 24.51
N TRP A 168 5.80 -7.83 24.54
CA TRP A 168 5.83 -8.78 23.43
C TRP A 168 4.43 -9.24 23.01
N GLY A 169 3.62 -9.70 23.96
CA GLY A 169 2.24 -10.12 23.69
C GLY A 169 1.34 -8.97 23.21
N ALA A 170 1.60 -7.74 23.62
CA ALA A 170 0.90 -6.56 23.11
C ALA A 170 1.29 -6.26 21.66
N LEU A 171 2.58 -6.31 21.33
CA LEU A 171 3.09 -6.15 19.96
C LEU A 171 2.50 -7.20 19.02
N CYS A 172 2.51 -8.48 19.38
CA CYS A 172 1.91 -9.54 18.57
C CYS A 172 0.40 -9.29 18.33
N ARG A 173 -0.34 -8.88 19.36
CA ARG A 173 -1.77 -8.56 19.23
C ARG A 173 -2.03 -7.36 18.32
N LEU A 174 -1.19 -6.33 18.37
CA LEU A 174 -1.30 -5.17 17.49
C LEU A 174 -1.06 -5.58 16.02
N ILE A 175 -0.03 -6.39 15.78
CA ILE A 175 0.28 -6.93 14.46
C ILE A 175 -0.89 -7.76 13.94
N ASP A 176 -1.42 -8.68 14.74
CA ASP A 176 -2.58 -9.51 14.37
C ASP A 176 -3.83 -8.68 14.07
N THR A 177 -4.08 -7.63 14.86
CA THR A 177 -5.22 -6.73 14.65
C THR A 177 -5.07 -5.96 13.35
N LEU A 178 -3.86 -5.48 13.04
CA LEU A 178 -3.55 -4.82 11.78
C LEU A 178 -3.74 -5.78 10.59
N ILE A 179 -3.23 -7.00 10.68
CA ILE A 179 -3.39 -8.01 9.63
C ILE A 179 -4.87 -8.35 9.41
N LYS A 180 -5.64 -8.55 10.48
CA LYS A 180 -7.09 -8.81 10.40
C LYS A 180 -7.84 -7.64 9.75
N ARG A 181 -7.51 -6.39 10.10
CA ARG A 181 -8.12 -5.20 9.49
C ARG A 181 -7.78 -5.07 8.01
N LEU A 182 -6.54 -5.32 7.62
CA LEU A 182 -6.13 -5.32 6.21
C LEU A 182 -6.86 -6.41 5.41
N ARG A 183 -6.98 -7.62 5.98
CA ARG A 183 -7.69 -8.75 5.34
C ARG A 183 -9.19 -8.50 5.23
N GLY A 184 -9.83 -7.96 6.28
CA GLY A 184 -11.25 -7.59 6.27
C GLY A 184 -11.57 -6.52 5.22
N LYS A 185 -10.73 -5.49 5.11
CA LYS A 185 -10.88 -4.43 4.11
C LYS A 185 -10.68 -4.92 2.68
N SER A 186 -9.88 -5.98 2.49
CA SER A 186 -9.68 -6.62 1.19
C SER A 186 -10.86 -7.53 0.80
N ALA A 187 -11.51 -8.18 1.78
CA ALA A 187 -12.71 -8.99 1.55
C ALA A 187 -13.91 -8.14 1.14
N GLU A 188 -14.12 -6.98 1.80
CA GLU A 188 -15.20 -6.05 1.49
C GLU A 188 -15.12 -5.49 0.06
N ARG A 189 -13.90 -5.29 -0.46
CA ARG A 189 -13.65 -4.87 -1.84
C ARG A 189 -13.96 -5.94 -2.88
N ARG A 190 -13.92 -7.22 -2.52
CA ARG A 190 -14.24 -8.34 -3.43
C ARG A 190 -15.74 -8.63 -3.52
N THR A 191 -16.51 -8.29 -2.50
CA THR A 191 -17.99 -8.45 -2.50
C THR A 191 -18.73 -7.26 -3.11
N ALA A 192 -18.06 -6.12 -3.24
CA ALA A 192 -18.61 -4.90 -3.85
C ALA A 192 -18.36 -4.80 -5.37
N GLN A 193 -17.80 -5.85 -5.97
CA GLN A 193 -17.48 -5.96 -7.39
C GLN A 193 -18.22 -7.15 -7.99
#